data_AF-A0A2R6BCL9-F1
#
_entry.id   AF-A0A2R6BCL9-F1
#
_cell.length_a   1.000
_cell.length_b   1.000
_cell.length_c   1.000
_cell.angle_alpha   90.00
_cell.angle_beta   90.00
_cell.angle_gamma   90.00
#
_symmetry.space_group_name_H-M   'P 1'
#
loop_
_entity.id
_entity.type
_entity.pdbx_description
1 polymer ?
#
loop_
_entity_poly.entity_id
_entity_poly.type
_entity_poly.pdbx_seq_one_letter_code
_entity_poly.pdbx_strand_id
1 'polypeptide(L)' 'MILFFPFMEDRKAYLRVLRSPARKAILAYLAENGPSRFMDIKRGTGLSTGVIYHHLRSLEGFVAQDTNRMYRLTEGE' A
#
# COMPACT_ATOMS: atom_id res chain seq x y z
N MET A 1 -0.28 -3.48 -34.43
CA MET A 1 0.76 -2.94 -33.53
C MET A 1 0.21 -3.01 -32.11
N ILE A 2 0.64 -4.00 -31.34
CA ILE A 2 0.07 -4.30 -30.02
C ILE A 2 0.55 -3.24 -29.02
N LEU A 3 -0.39 -2.54 -28.38
CA LEU A 3 -0.17 -1.62 -27.26
C LEU A 3 0.35 -2.40 -26.04
N PHE A 4 1.66 -2.67 -26.02
CA PHE A 4 2.37 -3.32 -24.92
C PHE A 4 3.00 -2.25 -24.01
N PHE A 5 2.19 -1.34 -23.46
CA PHE A 5 2.70 -0.18 -22.71
C PHE A 5 2.19 0.04 -21.26
N PRO A 6 1.08 -0.54 -20.77
CA PRO A 6 0.71 -0.38 -19.34
C PRO A 6 1.55 -1.28 -18.41
N PHE A 7 1.66 -2.58 -18.72
CA PHE A 7 2.22 -3.60 -17.82
C PHE A 7 3.69 -3.40 -17.38
N MET A 8 4.49 -2.69 -18.17
CA MET A 8 5.90 -2.43 -17.85
C MET A 8 6.10 -1.33 -16.80
N GLU A 9 5.20 -0.33 -16.72
CA GLU A 9 5.21 0.68 -15.65
C GLU A 9 4.77 0.05 -14.32
N ASP A 10 3.72 -0.77 -14.37
CA ASP A 10 3.21 -1.50 -13.20
C ASP A 10 4.30 -2.38 -12.57
N ARG A 11 5.11 -3.08 -13.39
CA ARG A 11 6.20 -3.92 -12.87
C ARG A 11 7.23 -3.12 -12.07
N LYS A 12 7.62 -1.93 -12.53
CA LYS A 12 8.59 -1.10 -11.80
C LYS A 12 8.00 -0.58 -10.49
N ALA A 13 6.72 -0.19 -10.49
CA ALA A 13 6.00 0.22 -9.28
C ALA A 13 5.91 -0.94 -8.28
N TYR A 14 5.50 -2.13 -8.73
CA TYR A 14 5.43 -3.35 -7.92
C TYR A 14 6.79 -3.72 -7.32
N LEU A 15 7.85 -3.73 -8.12
CA LEU A 15 9.21 -4.03 -7.65
C LEU A 15 9.70 -3.00 -6.63
N ARG A 16 9.35 -1.72 -6.79
CA ARG A 16 9.65 -0.68 -5.81
C ARG A 16 8.94 -0.97 -4.50
N VAL A 17 7.64 -1.32 -4.54
CA VAL A 17 6.85 -1.67 -3.36
C VAL A 17 7.49 -2.82 -2.58
N LEU A 18 7.79 -3.93 -3.26
CA LEU A 18 8.34 -5.16 -2.66
C LEU A 18 9.73 -5.00 -2.01
N ARG A 19 10.50 -3.98 -2.40
CA ARG A 19 11.84 -3.71 -1.84
C ARG A 19 11.83 -3.10 -0.44
N SER A 20 10.72 -2.53 0.04
CA SER A 20 10.65 -1.97 1.40
C SER A 20 9.96 -2.96 2.36
N PRO A 21 10.63 -3.40 3.43
CA PRO A 21 10.00 -4.20 4.49
C PRO A 21 8.78 -3.51 5.10
N ALA A 22 8.85 -2.20 5.31
CA ALA A 22 7.74 -1.44 5.90
C ALA A 22 6.53 -1.35 4.95
N ARG A 23 6.74 -1.18 3.64
CA ARG A 23 5.64 -1.23 2.66
C ARG A 23 4.99 -2.61 2.63
N LYS A 24 5.80 -3.68 2.63
CA LYS A 24 5.30 -5.06 2.69
C LYS A 24 4.48 -5.31 3.96
N ALA A 25 4.95 -4.83 5.12
CA ALA A 25 4.22 -4.97 6.37
C ALA A 25 2.85 -4.27 6.33
N ILE A 26 2.78 -3.04 5.80
CA ILE A 26 1.52 -2.31 5.66
C ILE A 26 0.56 -3.05 4.72
N LEU A 27 1.03 -3.51 3.56
CA LEU A 27 0.20 -4.22 2.59
C LEU A 27 -0.28 -5.58 3.11
N ALA A 28 0.61 -6.35 3.73
CA ALA A 28 0.26 -7.63 4.35
C ALA A 28 -0.78 -7.44 5.45
N TYR A 29 -0.60 -6.45 6.33
CA TYR A 29 -1.57 -6.12 7.36
C TYR A 29 -2.96 -5.81 6.78
N LEU A 30 -3.03 -4.96 5.74
CA LEU A 30 -4.30 -4.62 5.10
C LEU A 30 -4.92 -5.80 4.32
N ALA A 31 -4.10 -6.68 3.74
CA ALA A 31 -4.58 -7.89 3.08
C ALA A 31 -5.22 -8.86 4.07
N GLU A 32 -4.63 -9.01 5.27
CA GLU A 32 -5.08 -9.94 6.31
C GLU A 32 -6.26 -9.40 7.12
N ASN A 33 -6.29 -8.09 7.41
CA ASN A 33 -7.25 -7.47 8.33
C ASN A 33 -8.33 -6.65 7.62
N GLY A 34 -8.20 -6.44 6.30
CA GLY A 34 -9.09 -5.59 5.54
C GLY A 34 -8.92 -4.09 5.84
N PRO A 35 -9.91 -3.27 5.44
CA PRO A 35 -9.88 -1.83 5.65
C PRO A 35 -9.64 -1.47 7.12
N SER A 36 -8.64 -0.63 7.39
CA SER A 36 -8.17 -0.37 8.75
C SER A 36 -7.85 1.11 9.00
N ARG A 37 -8.01 1.59 10.24
CA ARG A 37 -7.56 2.95 10.60
C ARG A 37 -6.04 3.00 10.72
N PHE A 38 -5.49 4.21 10.63
CA PHE A 38 -4.06 4.47 10.84
C PHE A 38 -3.51 3.83 12.12
N MET A 39 -4.24 3.99 13.24
CA MET A 39 -3.79 3.49 14.55
C MET A 39 -3.80 1.97 14.64
N ASP A 40 -4.65 1.29 13.86
CA ASP A 40 -4.70 -0.16 13.80
C ASP A 40 -3.53 -0.71 12.99
N ILE A 41 -3.24 -0.10 11.83
CA ILE A 41 -2.04 -0.40 11.03
C ILE A 41 -0.77 -0.17 11.87
N LYS A 42 -0.69 0.94 12.59
CA LYS A 42 0.43 1.23 13.49
C LYS A 42 0.62 0.14 14.53
N ARG A 43 -0.46 -0.25 15.21
CA ARG A 43 -0.42 -1.28 16.25
C ARG A 43 -0.06 -2.65 15.68
N GLY A 44 -0.61 -3.01 14.52
CA GLY A 44 -0.38 -4.30 13.88
C GLY A 44 1.01 -4.44 13.23
N THR A 45 1.56 -3.36 12.69
CA THR A 45 2.88 -3.38 12.02
C THR A 45 4.04 -3.02 12.95
N GLY A 46 3.78 -2.38 14.09
CA GLY A 46 4.81 -1.87 15.00
C GLY A 46 5.63 -0.68 14.44
N LEU A 47 5.26 -0.16 13.28
CA LEU A 47 5.98 0.95 12.63
C LEU A 47 5.73 2.28 13.33
N SER A 48 6.69 3.20 13.24
CA SER A 48 6.53 4.54 13.78
C SER A 48 5.55 5.38 12.95
N THR A 49 4.97 6.40 13.57
CA THR A 49 4.00 7.30 12.90
C THR A 49 4.57 7.90 11.61
N GLY A 50 5.83 8.39 11.64
CA GLY A 50 6.47 9.00 10.47
C GLY A 50 6.76 8.01 9.35
N VAL A 51 7.15 6.78 9.70
CA VAL A 51 7.39 5.70 8.73
C VAL A 51 6.10 5.32 8.00
N ILE A 52 4.98 5.23 8.73
CA ILE A 52 3.68 4.90 8.13
C ILE A 52 3.20 6.01 7.20
N TYR A 53 3.25 7.29 7.61
CA TYR A 53 2.85 8.40 6.75
C TYR A 53 3.70 8.49 5.46
N HIS A 54 5.02 8.34 5.59
CA HIS A 54 5.91 8.32 4.44
C HIS A 54 5.57 7.18 3.47
N HIS A 55 5.31 5.98 4.00
CA HIS A 55 5.06 4.82 3.16
C HIS A 55 3.65 4.76 2.58
N LEU A 56 2.61 5.16 3.30
CA LEU A 56 1.25 5.26 2.76
C LEU A 56 1.19 6.22 1.56
N ARG A 57 1.89 7.36 1.64
CA ARG A 57 2.04 8.25 0.47
C ARG A 57 2.72 7.55 -0.70
N SER A 58 3.76 6.74 -0.45
CA SER A 58 4.44 6.00 -1.51
C SER A 58 3.68 4.77 -2.03
N LEU A 59 2.57 4.42 -1.39
CA LEU A 59 1.67 3.32 -1.74
C LEU A 59 0.39 3.81 -2.43
N GLU A 60 0.32 5.08 -2.81
CA GLU A 60 -0.74 5.60 -3.67
C GLU A 60 -0.83 4.74 -4.95
N GLY A 61 -2.05 4.34 -5.31
CA GLY A 61 -2.32 3.36 -6.38
C GLY A 61 -2.34 1.90 -5.93
N PHE A 62 -1.83 1.57 -4.73
CA PHE A 62 -1.97 0.25 -4.08
C PHE A 62 -2.85 0.30 -2.83
N VAL A 63 -2.89 1.46 -2.17
CA VAL A 63 -3.67 1.73 -0.97
C VAL A 63 -4.42 3.03 -1.17
N ALA A 64 -5.71 3.02 -0.86
CA ALA A 64 -6.56 4.21 -0.85
C ALA A 64 -7.07 4.48 0.57
N GLN A 65 -7.25 5.77 0.89
CA GLN A 65 -7.97 6.19 2.09
C GLN A 65 -9.39 6.61 1.72
N ASP A 66 -10.39 6.08 2.41
CA ASP A 66 -11.78 6.46 2.21
C ASP A 66 -12.18 7.71 3.04
N THR A 67 -13.43 8.15 2.88
CA THR A 67 -13.99 9.29 3.61
C THR A 67 -14.06 9.07 5.12
N ASN A 68 -14.08 7.82 5.58
CA ASN A 68 -14.05 7.43 6.99
C ASN A 68 -12.62 7.31 7.55
N ARG A 69 -11.61 7.73 6.77
CA ARG A 69 -10.18 7.64 7.10
C ARG A 69 -9.67 6.21 7.27
N MET A 70 -10.37 5.24 6.69
CA MET A 70 -9.93 3.84 6.61
C MET A 70 -9.01 3.68 5.40
N TYR A 71 -7.88 3.02 5.60
CA TYR A 71 -7.00 2.62 4.51
C TYR A 71 -7.37 1.22 4.05
N ARG A 72 -7.42 1.00 2.75
CA ARG A 72 -7.75 -0.27 2.12
C ARG A 72 -6.84 -0.51 0.92
N LEU A 73 -6.60 -1.78 0.60
CA LEU A 73 -5.99 -2.14 -0.68
C LEU A 73 -6.92 -1.67 -1.82
N THR A 74 -6.33 -1.13 -2.88
CA THR A 74 -7.06 -0.93 -4.13
C THR A 74 -7.21 -2.29 -4.81
N GLU A 75 -8.37 -2.57 -5.39
CA GLU A 75 -8.52 -3.74 -6.25
C GLU A 75 -7.62 -3.53 -7.47
N GLY A 76 -6.79 -4.53 -7.77
CA GLY A 76 -6.02 -4.56 -9.00
C GLY A 76 -6.94 -5.02 -10.11
N GLU A 77 -7.17 -4.17 -11.12
CA GLU A 77 -7.68 -4.63 -12.42
C GLU A 77 -6.61 -5.40 -13.19
#